data_AF-A0A1X0A0K6-F1
#
_entry.id   AF-A0A1X0A0K6-F1
#
_cell.length_a   1.000
_cell.length_b   1.000
_cell.length_c   1.000
_cell.angle_alpha   90.00
_cell.angle_beta   90.00
_cell.angle_gamma   90.00
#
_symmetry.space_group_name_H-M   'P 1'
#
loop_
_entity.id
_entity.type
_entity.pdbx_description
1 polymer ?
#
loop_
_entity_poly.entity_id
_entity_poly.type
_entity_poly.pdbx_seq_one_letter_code
_entity_poly.pdbx_strand_id
1 'polypeptide(L)' 'MITPEDCKRARAEGRAAQLGDVNPYAGKSLALAKLWAAGYEDMTLARLYSTPTMQRYLANRTDANDA' A
#
# COMPACT_ATOMS: atom_id res chain seq x y z
N MET A 1 23.10 4.65 10.97
CA MET A 1 22.36 5.81 10.43
C MET A 1 21.45 5.29 9.35
N ILE A 2 20.15 5.62 9.37
CA ILE A 2 19.23 5.23 8.29
C ILE A 2 19.49 6.17 7.11
N THR A 3 19.74 5.60 5.93
CA THR A 3 20.01 6.40 4.72
C THR A 3 18.73 6.65 3.92
N PRO A 4 18.73 7.65 3.01
CA PRO A 4 17.61 7.83 2.07
C PRO A 4 17.32 6.59 1.23
N GLU A 5 18.35 5.82 0.86
CA GLU A 5 18.18 4.57 0.10
C GLU A 5 17.52 3.47 0.92
N ASP A 6 17.81 3.37 2.23
CA ASP A 6 17.11 2.46 3.13
C ASP A 6 15.61 2.78 3.20
N CYS A 7 15.28 4.07 3.27
CA CYS A 7 13.89 4.52 3.28
C CYS A 7 13.15 4.16 1.97
N LYS A 8 13.78 4.42 0.82
CA LYS A 8 13.23 4.07 -0.51
C LYS A 8 13.02 2.57 -0.63
N ARG A 9 14.01 1.78 -0.20
CA ARG A 9 13.95 0.31 -0.21
C ARG A 9 12.81 -0.20 0.67
N ALA A 10 12.70 0.25 1.92
CA ALA A 10 11.63 -0.20 2.81
C ALA A 10 10.24 0.06 2.23
N ARG A 11 10.00 1.24 1.62
CA ARG A 11 8.72 1.53 0.96
C ARG A 11 8.50 0.66 -0.29
N ALA A 12 9.53 0.45 -1.10
CA ALA A 12 9.44 -0.39 -2.30
C ALA A 12 9.13 -1.85 -1.93
N GLU A 13 9.78 -2.39 -0.91
CA GLU A 13 9.50 -3.73 -0.37
C GLU A 13 8.07 -3.85 0.12
N GLY A 14 7.54 -2.83 0.81
CA GLY A 14 6.13 -2.80 1.21
C GLY A 14 5.18 -2.90 0.01
N ARG A 15 5.45 -2.15 -1.07
CA ARG A 15 4.63 -2.20 -2.29
C ARG A 15 4.74 -3.53 -3.05
N ALA A 16 5.83 -4.26 -2.87
CA ALA A 16 6.07 -5.55 -3.51
C ALA A 16 5.62 -6.76 -2.67
N ALA A 17 5.19 -6.53 -1.43
CA ALA A 17 4.76 -7.58 -0.51
C ALA A 17 3.45 -8.27 -0.96
N GLN A 18 3.20 -9.45 -0.40
CA GLN A 18 1.96 -10.21 -0.56
C GLN A 18 1.03 -10.03 0.64
N LEU A 19 -0.27 -10.25 0.43
CA LEU A 19 -1.26 -10.16 1.50
C LEU A 19 -0.94 -11.16 2.61
N GLY A 20 -0.81 -10.65 3.84
CA GLY A 20 -0.45 -11.45 5.01
C GLY A 20 1.04 -11.47 5.33
N ASP A 21 1.89 -10.87 4.50
CA ASP A 21 3.32 -10.76 4.80
C ASP A 21 3.58 -9.95 6.07
N VAL A 22 4.54 -10.43 6.86
CA VAL A 22 4.96 -9.78 8.10
C VAL A 22 6.00 -8.72 7.79
N ASN A 23 5.86 -7.54 8.40
CA ASN A 23 6.80 -6.44 8.25
C ASN A 23 8.22 -6.81 8.76
N PRO A 24 9.24 -6.90 7.88
CA PRO A 24 10.57 -7.39 8.25
C PRO A 24 11.36 -6.40 9.14
N TYR A 25 10.90 -5.15 9.22
CA TYR A 25 11.49 -4.09 10.04
C TYR A 25 10.84 -3.95 11.42
N ALA A 26 9.77 -4.69 11.69
CA ALA A 26 9.11 -4.70 13.00
C ALA A 26 10.12 -5.06 14.10
N GLY A 27 10.15 -4.25 15.17
CA GLY A 27 11.09 -4.39 16.28
C GLY A 27 12.55 -4.00 15.97
N LYS A 28 12.92 -3.75 14.70
CA LYS A 28 14.28 -3.33 14.31
C LYS A 28 14.39 -1.83 14.10
N SER A 29 13.40 -1.22 13.46
CA SER A 29 13.36 0.22 13.19
C SER A 29 11.94 0.69 12.96
N LEU A 30 11.46 1.60 13.81
CA LEU A 30 10.12 2.17 13.69
C LEU A 30 9.95 2.94 12.37
N ALA A 31 10.97 3.70 11.96
CA ALA A 31 10.91 4.51 10.74
C ALA A 31 10.77 3.63 9.49
N LEU A 32 11.60 2.59 9.38
CA LEU A 32 11.54 1.66 8.23
C LEU A 32 10.28 0.81 8.26
N ALA A 33 9.83 0.39 9.45
CA ALA A 33 8.57 -0.33 9.59
C ALA A 33 7.37 0.49 9.09
N LYS A 34 7.30 1.78 9.43
CA LYS A 34 6.23 2.67 8.92
C LYS A 34 6.30 2.87 7.41
N LEU A 35 7.50 2.99 6.83
CA LEU A 35 7.67 3.13 5.38
C LEU A 35 7.25 1.87 4.62
N TRP A 36 7.61 0.69 5.15
CA TRP A 36 7.15 -0.58 4.62
C TRP A 36 5.62 -0.69 4.71
N ALA A 37 5.03 -0.37 5.86
CA ALA A 37 3.58 -0.41 6.05
C ALA A 37 2.84 0.52 5.06
N ALA A 38 3.35 1.73 4.86
CA ALA A 38 2.76 2.66 3.90
C ALA A 38 2.87 2.15 2.44
N GLY A 39 3.92 1.40 2.09
CA GLY A 39 3.99 0.73 0.79
C GLY A 39 3.00 -0.45 0.69
N TYR A 40 2.85 -1.22 1.75
CA TYR A 40 1.90 -2.33 1.82
C TYR A 40 0.44 -1.86 1.69
N GLU A 41 0.09 -0.74 2.32
CA GLU A 41 -1.20 -0.09 2.19
C GLU A 41 -1.47 0.36 0.74
N ASP A 42 -0.51 1.03 0.09
CA ASP A 42 -0.62 1.40 -1.34
C ASP A 42 -0.94 0.18 -2.21
N MET A 43 -0.21 -0.93 -2.01
CA MET A 43 -0.40 -2.18 -2.74
C MET A 43 -1.79 -2.78 -2.48
N THR A 44 -2.21 -2.84 -1.23
CA THR A 44 -3.51 -3.40 -0.84
C THR A 44 -4.64 -2.57 -1.42
N LEU A 45 -4.50 -1.25 -1.38
CA LEU A 45 -5.48 -0.32 -1.93
C LEU A 45 -5.56 -0.45 -3.46
N ALA A 46 -4.43 -0.52 -4.16
CA ALA A 46 -4.40 -0.74 -5.60
C ALA A 46 -5.09 -2.07 -5.98
N ARG A 47 -4.87 -3.12 -5.20
CA ARG A 47 -5.52 -4.42 -5.40
C ARG A 47 -7.01 -4.39 -5.10
N LEU A 48 -7.45 -3.65 -4.08
CA LEU A 48 -8.87 -3.44 -3.80
C LEU A 48 -9.55 -2.72 -4.97
N TYR A 49 -8.93 -1.65 -5.46
CA TYR A 49 -9.45 -0.87 -6.59
C TYR A 49 -9.46 -1.64 -7.89
N SER A 50 -8.58 -2.62 -8.10
CA SER A 50 -8.62 -3.46 -9.30
C SER A 50 -9.72 -4.53 -9.29
N THR A 51 -10.45 -4.69 -8.18
CA THR A 51 -11.55 -5.67 -8.13
C THR A 51 -12.76 -5.22 -8.97
N PRO A 52 -13.48 -6.16 -9.63
CA PRO A 52 -14.67 -5.83 -10.41
C PRO A 52 -15.77 -5.14 -9.58
N THR A 53 -15.92 -5.55 -8.32
CA THR A 53 -16.91 -4.96 -7.41
C THR A 53 -16.59 -3.49 -7.14
N MET A 54 -15.33 -3.17 -6.85
CA MET A 54 -14.93 -1.78 -6.58
C MET A 54 -15.01 -0.91 -7.84
N GLN A 55 -14.58 -1.43 -8.99
CA GLN A 55 -14.72 -0.74 -10.27
C GLN A 55 -16.19 -0.41 -10.58
N ARG A 56 -17.11 -1.37 -10.37
CA ARG A 56 -18.56 -1.15 -10.55
C ARG A 56 -19.12 -0.13 -9.56
N TYR A 57 -18.69 -0.19 -8.30
CA TYR A 57 -19.10 0.79 -7.28
C TYR A 57 -18.67 2.21 -7.66
N LEU A 58 -17.43 2.39 -8.10
CA LEU A 58 -16.90 3.69 -8.52
C LEU A 58 -17.63 4.23 -9.75
N ALA A 59 -17.84 3.41 -10.78
CA ALA A 59 -18.59 3.80 -11.98
C ALA A 59 -20.00 4.32 -11.62
N ASN A 60 -20.76 3.55 -10.84
CA ASN A 60 -22.10 3.97 -10.42
C ASN A 60 -22.09 5.26 -9.57
N ARG A 61 -21.03 5.49 -8.80
CA ARG A 61 -20.89 6.69 -7.95
C ARG A 61 -20.54 7.92 -8.78
N THR A 62 -19.76 7.77 -9.85
CA THR A 62 -19.48 8.84 -10.82
C THR A 62 -20.76 9.23 -11.54
N ASP A 63 -21.51 8.25 -12.09
CA ASP A 63 -22.77 8.50 -12.79
C ASP A 63 -23.81 9.24 -11.92
N ALA A 64 -23.85 8.96 -10.62
CA ALA A 64 -24.73 9.63 -9.66
C ALA A 64 -24.30 11.05 -9.28
N ASN A 65 -23.04 11.41 -9.49
CA ASN A 65 -22.53 12.76 -9.22
C ASN A 65 -22.64 13.67 -10.45
N ASP A 66 -22.75 13.09 -11.64
CA ASP A 66 -22.85 13.78 -12.92
C ASP A 66 -24.31 13.95 -13.40
N ALA A 67 -25.29 13.41 -12.67
CA ALA A 67 -26.74 13.50 -12.91
C ALA A 67 -27.43 14.51 -11.97
#